data_AF-A0A520ABD5-F1
#
_entry.id   AF-A0A520ABD5-F1
#
_cell.length_a   1.000
_cell.length_b   1.000
_cell.length_c   1.000
_cell.angle_alpha   90.00
_cell.angle_beta   90.00
_cell.angle_gamma   90.00
#
_symmetry.space_group_name_H-M   'P 1'
#
loop_
_entity.id
_entity.type
_entity.pdbx_description
1 polymer ?
#
loop_
_entity_poly.entity_id
_entity_poly.type
_entity_poly.pdbx_seq_one_letter_code
_entity_poly.pdbx_strand_id
1 'polypeptide(L)'
;MGYAKERGKLEQLSAKIKTVTVYNEKNLAILVDGHEKYSHTVRILKNKEPETFEELYKVELQEVKDGRKALKESETDEAKESNFIVYKNAILSALEKTIQATLASL
;
A
#
# COMPACT_ATOMS: atom_id res chain seq x y z
N MET A 1 11.77 -20.09 -5.16
CA MET A 1 11.21 -19.75 -3.81
C MET A 1 11.71 -18.38 -3.28
N GLY A 2 11.96 -17.37 -4.12
CA GLY A 2 12.69 -16.15 -3.70
C GLY A 2 11.94 -15.16 -2.79
N TYR A 3 10.60 -15.13 -2.84
CA TYR A 3 9.80 -14.04 -2.25
C TYR A 3 8.71 -14.48 -1.27
N ALA A 4 8.66 -15.76 -0.89
CA ALA A 4 7.56 -16.30 -0.07
C ALA A 4 7.38 -15.56 1.27
N LYS A 5 8.49 -15.12 1.89
CA LYS A 5 8.47 -14.38 3.16
C LYS A 5 7.88 -12.98 3.00
N GLU A 6 8.33 -12.22 2.00
CA GLU A 6 7.81 -10.89 1.70
C GLU A 6 6.36 -10.95 1.24
N ARG A 7 6.00 -11.91 0.39
CA ARG A 7 4.62 -12.13 -0.06
C ARG A 7 3.67 -12.38 1.11
N GLY A 8 4.02 -13.28 2.03
CA GLY A 8 3.18 -13.56 3.21
C GLY A 8 2.95 -12.32 4.09
N LYS A 9 3.94 -11.43 4.21
CA LYS A 9 3.77 -10.14 4.91
C LYS A 9 2.80 -9.21 4.17
N LEU A 10 2.89 -9.14 2.83
CA LEU A 10 2.01 -8.31 2.01
C LEU A 10 0.56 -8.82 2.06
N GLU A 11 0.35 -10.14 2.02
CA GLU A 11 -0.96 -10.78 2.13
C GLU A 11 -1.63 -10.48 3.48
N GLN A 12 -0.89 -10.66 4.59
CA GLN A 12 -1.38 -10.32 5.94
C GLN A 12 -1.73 -8.84 6.07
N LEU A 13 -0.89 -7.97 5.49
CA LEU A 13 -1.11 -6.55 5.50
C LEU A 13 -2.35 -6.16 4.68
N SER A 14 -2.53 -6.75 3.50
CA SER A 14 -3.72 -6.56 2.66
C SER A 14 -4.99 -6.98 3.39
N ALA A 15 -4.99 -8.16 4.03
CA ALA A 15 -6.11 -8.63 4.84
C ALA A 15 -6.47 -7.64 5.96
N LYS A 16 -5.48 -7.10 6.68
CA LYS A 16 -5.69 -6.10 7.74
C LYS A 16 -6.27 -4.79 7.19
N ILE A 17 -5.80 -4.30 6.04
CA ILE A 17 -6.29 -3.04 5.46
C ILE A 17 -7.69 -3.19 4.90
N LYS A 18 -8.05 -4.36 4.35
CA LYS A 18 -9.41 -4.61 3.82
C LYS A 18 -10.51 -4.41 4.87
N THR A 19 -10.23 -4.70 6.14
CA THR A 19 -11.21 -4.53 7.25
C THR A 19 -11.45 -3.08 7.66
N VAL A 20 -10.65 -2.13 7.16
CA VAL A 20 -10.77 -0.71 7.49
C VAL A 20 -11.81 -0.07 6.57
N THR A 21 -12.93 0.45 7.09
CA THR A 21 -14.07 0.85 6.24
C THR A 21 -14.45 2.33 6.29
N VAL A 22 -14.04 3.07 7.33
CA VAL A 22 -14.45 4.46 7.54
C VAL A 22 -13.29 5.31 8.04
N TYR A 23 -13.33 6.61 7.81
CA TYR A 23 -12.36 7.55 8.36
C TYR A 23 -12.56 7.71 9.88
N ASN A 24 -11.50 7.41 10.63
CA ASN A 24 -11.30 7.82 12.02
C ASN A 24 -9.82 7.68 12.35
N GLU A 25 -9.38 8.23 13.47
CA GLU A 25 -7.96 8.25 13.86
C GLU A 25 -7.34 6.85 13.96
N LYS A 26 -8.06 5.88 14.53
CA LYS A 26 -7.60 4.49 14.66
C LYS A 26 -7.38 3.85 13.29
N ASN A 27 -8.34 4.03 12.39
CA ASN A 27 -8.29 3.50 11.04
C ASN A 27 -7.22 4.19 10.19
N LEU A 28 -7.03 5.50 10.37
CA LEU A 28 -5.93 6.26 9.77
C LEU A 28 -4.57 5.75 10.24
N ALA A 29 -4.40 5.50 11.53
CA ALA A 29 -3.16 4.93 12.05
C ALA A 29 -2.86 3.56 11.41
N ILE A 30 -3.88 2.73 11.17
CA ILE A 30 -3.73 1.45 10.46
C ILE A 30 -3.26 1.66 9.01
N LEU A 31 -3.83 2.62 8.27
CA LEU A 31 -3.40 2.88 6.90
C LEU A 31 -1.98 3.47 6.83
N VAL A 32 -1.61 4.33 7.78
CA VAL A 32 -0.24 4.88 7.85
C VAL A 32 0.79 3.78 8.14
N ASP A 33 0.54 2.94 9.15
CA ASP A 33 1.36 1.76 9.46
C ASP A 33 1.45 0.82 8.25
N GLY A 34 0.33 0.62 7.55
CA GLY A 34 0.28 -0.21 6.36
C GLY A 34 1.09 0.32 5.19
N HIS A 35 0.97 1.62 4.89
CA HIS A 35 1.80 2.28 3.88
C HIS A 35 3.28 2.15 4.22
N GLU A 36 3.70 2.42 5.46
CA GLU A 36 5.11 2.31 5.84
C GLU A 36 5.66 0.89 5.65
N LYS A 37 4.89 -0.13 6.04
CA LYS A 37 5.22 -1.54 5.83
C LYS A 37 5.29 -1.92 4.35
N TYR A 38 4.34 -1.43 3.54
CA TYR A 38 4.34 -1.63 2.10
C TYR A 38 5.60 -1.00 1.48
N SER A 39 5.84 0.28 1.74
CA SER A 39 6.99 1.07 1.26
C SER A 39 8.33 0.37 1.55
N HIS A 40 8.49 -0.12 2.79
CA HIS A 40 9.69 -0.87 3.18
C HIS A 40 9.82 -2.19 2.41
N THR A 41 8.72 -2.94 2.26
CA THR A 41 8.74 -4.25 1.60
C THR A 41 9.00 -4.13 0.10
N VAL A 42 8.32 -3.22 -0.60
CA VAL A 42 8.54 -3.01 -2.05
C VAL A 42 9.96 -2.49 -2.33
N ARG A 43 10.56 -1.71 -1.43
CA ARG A 43 11.98 -1.32 -1.53
C ARG A 43 12.92 -2.52 -1.42
N ILE A 44 12.66 -3.46 -0.51
CA ILE A 44 13.44 -4.70 -0.38
C ILE A 44 13.34 -5.50 -1.67
N LEU A 45 12.13 -5.71 -2.19
CA LEU A 45 11.90 -6.45 -3.44
C LEU A 45 12.60 -5.79 -4.62
N LYS A 46 12.47 -4.48 -4.77
CA LYS A 46 13.18 -3.66 -5.78
C LYS A 46 14.69 -3.75 -5.67
N ASN A 47 15.26 -3.90 -4.48
CA ASN A 47 16.70 -4.10 -4.32
C ASN A 47 17.14 -5.53 -4.69
N LYS A 48 16.24 -6.52 -4.60
CA LYS A 48 16.51 -7.92 -4.95
C LYS A 48 16.38 -8.17 -6.44
N GLU A 49 15.32 -7.63 -7.05
CA GLU A 49 14.99 -7.80 -8.47
C GLU A 49 14.43 -6.48 -9.04
N PRO A 50 15.31 -5.53 -9.40
CA PRO A 50 14.88 -4.23 -9.90
C PRO A 50 13.98 -4.33 -11.14
N GLU A 51 14.29 -5.26 -12.05
CA GLU A 51 13.56 -5.42 -13.32
C GLU A 51 12.07 -5.70 -13.12
N THR A 52 11.69 -6.40 -12.05
CA THR A 52 10.28 -6.67 -11.72
C THR A 52 9.65 -5.59 -10.86
N PHE A 53 10.38 -5.05 -9.87
CA PHE A 53 9.78 -4.27 -8.79
C PHE A 53 10.06 -2.75 -8.86
N GLU A 54 10.84 -2.27 -9.83
CA GLU A 54 11.14 -0.84 -9.95
C GLU A 54 9.92 0.01 -10.28
N GLU A 55 9.05 -0.47 -11.17
CA GLU A 55 7.79 0.21 -11.48
C GLU A 55 6.87 0.27 -10.25
N LEU A 56 6.70 -0.85 -9.54
CA LEU A 56 5.92 -0.92 -8.30
C LEU A 56 6.46 0.04 -7.22
N TYR A 57 7.77 0.19 -7.13
CA TYR A 57 8.41 1.12 -6.20
C TYR A 57 8.26 2.60 -6.62
N LYS A 58 8.25 2.91 -7.92
CA LYS A 58 8.18 4.30 -8.40
C LYS A 58 6.76 4.79 -8.60
N VAL A 59 5.91 3.99 -9.21
CA VAL A 59 4.56 4.37 -9.63
C VAL A 59 3.57 4.10 -8.50
N GLU A 60 3.38 2.83 -8.13
CA GLU A 60 2.34 2.45 -7.15
C GLU A 60 2.60 3.07 -5.77
N LEU A 61 3.86 3.11 -5.32
CA LEU A 61 4.20 3.79 -4.06
C LEU A 61 3.98 5.31 -4.14
N GLN A 62 4.10 5.92 -5.32
CA GLN A 62 3.82 7.34 -5.49
C GLN A 62 2.31 7.61 -5.42
N GLU A 63 1.49 6.78 -6.07
CA GLU A 63 0.02 6.87 -5.96
C GLU A 63 -0.45 6.76 -4.50
N VAL A 64 0.15 5.86 -3.72
CA VAL A 64 -0.11 5.73 -2.28
C VAL A 64 0.27 7.01 -1.52
N LYS A 65 1.41 7.63 -1.85
CA LYS A 65 1.83 8.91 -1.23
C LYS A 65 0.90 10.06 -1.60
N ASP A 66 0.43 10.09 -2.84
CA ASP A 66 -0.47 11.13 -3.34
C ASP A 66 -1.84 11.03 -2.64
N GLY A 67 -2.37 9.80 -2.46
CA GLY A 67 -3.56 9.58 -1.64
C GLY A 67 -3.40 10.04 -0.19
N ARG A 68 -2.23 9.77 0.43
CA ARG A 68 -1.93 10.27 1.79
C ARG A 68 -1.88 11.79 1.83
N LYS A 69 -1.32 12.43 0.81
CA LYS A 69 -1.23 13.89 0.70
C LYS A 69 -2.61 14.51 0.55
N ALA A 70 -3.43 14.01 -0.37
CA ALA A 70 -4.80 14.48 -0.57
C ALA A 70 -5.64 14.40 0.72
N LEU A 71 -5.49 13.31 1.49
CA LEU A 71 -6.15 13.17 2.79
C LEU A 71 -5.70 14.26 3.80
N LYS A 72 -4.41 14.60 3.84
CA LYS A 72 -3.89 15.65 4.73
C LYS A 72 -4.36 17.05 4.33
N GLU A 73 -4.55 17.28 3.03
CA GLU A 73 -4.99 18.55 2.45
C GLU A 73 -6.52 18.68 2.45
N SER A 74 -7.25 17.69 2.99
CA SER A 74 -8.71 17.72 3.05
C SER A 74 -9.21 18.70 4.12
N GLU A 75 -9.96 19.71 3.68
CA GLU A 75 -10.48 20.77 4.56
C GLU A 75 -11.85 20.45 5.16
N THR A 76 -12.61 19.53 4.55
CA THR A 76 -13.96 19.12 5.01
C THR A 76 -13.97 17.66 5.43
N ASP A 77 -14.92 17.29 6.28
CA ASP A 77 -15.05 15.90 6.73
C ASP A 77 -15.47 14.95 5.59
N GLU A 78 -16.28 15.45 4.65
CA GLU A 78 -16.64 14.74 3.42
C GLU A 78 -15.40 14.48 2.53
N ALA A 79 -14.53 15.48 2.38
CA ALA A 79 -13.27 15.34 1.65
C ALA A 79 -12.33 14.35 2.35
N LYS A 80 -12.25 14.39 3.70
CA LYS A 80 -11.45 13.44 4.47
C LYS A 80 -11.93 12.00 4.28
N GLU A 81 -13.24 11.75 4.38
CA GLU A 81 -13.79 10.41 4.18
C GLU A 81 -13.51 9.90 2.75
N SER A 82 -13.77 10.74 1.74
CA SER A 82 -13.50 10.38 0.34
C SER A 82 -12.02 10.10 0.08
N ASN A 83 -11.13 11.01 0.49
CA ASN A 83 -9.69 10.84 0.29
C ASN A 83 -9.10 9.72 1.14
N PHE A 84 -9.71 9.40 2.27
CA PHE A 84 -9.34 8.24 3.08
C PHE A 84 -9.62 6.93 2.34
N ILE A 85 -10.78 6.81 1.70
CA ILE A 85 -11.11 5.65 0.88
C ILE A 85 -10.20 5.55 -0.34
N VAL A 86 -9.90 6.68 -1.01
CA VAL A 86 -8.93 6.73 -2.12
C VAL A 86 -7.56 6.24 -1.66
N TYR A 87 -7.06 6.75 -0.53
CA TYR A 87 -5.77 6.35 0.03
C TYR A 87 -5.74 4.85 0.40
N LYS A 88 -6.79 4.34 1.04
CA LYS A 88 -6.94 2.91 1.33
C LYS A 88 -6.85 2.07 0.05
N ASN A 89 -7.61 2.46 -0.98
CA ASN A 89 -7.69 1.70 -2.23
C ASN A 89 -6.36 1.71 -2.99
N ALA A 90 -5.64 2.84 -2.98
CA ALA A 90 -4.30 2.92 -3.53
C ALA A 90 -3.34 1.93 -2.84
N ILE A 91 -3.38 1.83 -1.51
CA ILE A 91 -2.56 0.84 -0.78
C ILE A 91 -2.94 -0.59 -1.18
N LEU A 92 -4.24 -0.90 -1.24
CA LEU A 92 -4.71 -2.25 -1.60
C LEU A 92 -4.32 -2.64 -3.02
N SER A 93 -4.46 -1.73 -3.99
CA SER A 93 -4.04 -1.92 -5.38
C SER A 93 -2.53 -2.20 -5.45
N ALA A 94 -1.72 -1.36 -4.79
CA ALA A 94 -0.27 -1.50 -4.77
C ALA A 94 0.17 -2.85 -4.13
N LEU A 95 -0.48 -3.26 -3.05
CA LEU A 95 -0.26 -4.57 -2.41
C LEU A 95 -0.61 -5.72 -3.35
N GLU A 96 -1.77 -5.67 -3.98
CA GLU A 96 -2.23 -6.70 -4.91
C GLU A 96 -1.27 -6.88 -6.09
N LYS A 97 -0.93 -5.78 -6.78
CA LYS A 97 0.02 -5.81 -7.90
C LYS A 97 1.38 -6.36 -7.48
N THR A 98 1.87 -5.97 -6.30
CA THR A 98 3.15 -6.47 -5.78
C THR A 98 3.07 -7.96 -5.44
N ILE A 99 1.98 -8.44 -4.84
CA ILE A 99 1.77 -9.86 -4.57
C ILE A 99 1.75 -10.66 -5.88
N GLN A 100 1.03 -10.18 -6.90
CA GLN A 100 0.99 -10.83 -8.21
C GLN A 100 2.37 -10.90 -8.86
N ALA A 101 3.16 -9.82 -8.81
CA ALA A 101 4.54 -9.83 -9.29
C ALA A 101 5.39 -10.89 -8.57
N THR A 102 5.26 -11.03 -7.24
CA THR A 102 5.99 -12.08 -6.50
C THR A 102 5.58 -13.52 -6.85
N LEU A 103 4.37 -13.71 -7.41
CA LEU A 103 3.89 -15.00 -7.89
C LEU A 103 4.35 -15.30 -9.31
N ALA A 104 4.40 -14.28 -10.17
CA ALA A 104 4.84 -14.40 -11.56
C ALA A 104 6.36 -14.59 -11.70
N SER A 105 7.15 -14.05 -10.77
CA SER A 105 8.62 -14.21 -10.73
C SER A 105 9.10 -15.50 -10.05
N LEU A 106 8.21 -16.48 -9.80
CA LEU A 106 8.53 -17.78 -9.17
C LEU A 106 8.54 -18.92 -10.19
#